data_AF-A0AAE2JG93-F1
#
_entry.id   AF-A0AAE2JG93-F1
#
_cell.length_a   1.000
_cell.length_b   1.000
_cell.length_c   1.000
_cell.angle_alpha   90.00
_cell.angle_beta   90.00
_cell.angle_gamma   90.00
#
_symmetry.space_group_name_H-M   'P 1'
#
loop_
_entity.id
_entity.type
_entity.pdbx_description
1 polymer ?
#
loop_
_entity_poly.entity_id
_entity_poly.type
_entity_poly.pdbx_seq_one_letter_code
_entity_poly.pdbx_strand_id
1 'polypeptide(L)'
;MELSGFAIIKGILDEYTSLIKLPKDKFLSLILKNNKKIRNNHLHIERRLFNRLPGKHLKSYSTAIVGIPYNHNDYSDDLFVEKFESISREKELSLRMHLIVDFVSGMTDQFSMEMYQLLKGIKVK
;
A
#
# COMPACT_ATOMS: atom_id res chain seq x y z
N MET A 1 -26.69 -10.41 -2.84
CA MET A 1 -25.64 -9.41 -3.12
C MET A 1 -24.58 -9.36 -2.02
N GLU A 2 -24.94 -9.53 -0.74
CA GLU A 2 -24.00 -9.47 0.40
C GLU A 2 -22.86 -10.49 0.35
N LEU A 3 -23.15 -11.76 0.01
CA LEU A 3 -22.12 -12.82 -0.09
C LEU A 3 -21.06 -12.51 -1.17
N SER A 4 -21.49 -11.94 -2.29
CA SER A 4 -20.59 -11.54 -3.38
C SER A 4 -19.71 -10.36 -2.98
N GLY A 5 -20.28 -9.36 -2.30
CA GLY A 5 -19.53 -8.22 -1.76
C GLY A 5 -18.46 -8.65 -0.76
N PHE A 6 -18.80 -9.54 0.18
CA PHE A 6 -17.83 -10.10 1.12
C PHE A 6 -16.69 -10.85 0.41
N ALA A 7 -17.01 -11.71 -0.58
CA ALA A 7 -16.01 -12.45 -1.33
C ALA A 7 -15.06 -11.53 -2.12
N ILE A 8 -15.58 -10.46 -2.71
CA ILE A 8 -14.79 -9.44 -3.44
C ILE A 8 -13.80 -8.77 -2.49
N ILE A 9 -14.29 -8.21 -1.37
CA ILE A 9 -13.44 -7.47 -0.41
C ILE A 9 -12.41 -8.40 0.21
N LYS A 10 -12.82 -9.60 0.66
CA LYS A 10 -11.90 -10.61 1.17
C LYS A 10 -10.84 -10.95 0.13
N GLY A 11 -11.25 -11.18 -1.12
CA GLY A 11 -10.34 -11.51 -2.20
C GLY A 11 -9.30 -10.43 -2.49
N ILE A 12 -9.68 -9.15 -2.43
CA ILE A 12 -8.74 -8.03 -2.56
C ILE A 12 -7.77 -8.01 -1.37
N LEU A 13 -8.27 -8.10 -0.14
CA LEU A 13 -7.42 -8.08 1.06
C LEU A 13 -6.44 -9.26 1.12
N ASP A 14 -6.85 -10.45 0.66
CA ASP A 14 -5.99 -11.63 0.56
C ASP A 14 -4.76 -11.35 -0.34
N GLU A 15 -4.93 -10.64 -1.46
CA GLU A 15 -3.82 -10.26 -2.34
C GLU A 15 -2.91 -9.19 -1.70
N TYR A 16 -3.51 -8.17 -1.08
CA TYR A 16 -2.77 -7.10 -0.41
C TYR A 16 -2.08 -7.55 0.89
N THR A 17 -2.40 -8.74 1.40
CA THR A 17 -1.67 -9.37 2.49
C THR A 17 -0.18 -9.57 2.15
N SER A 18 0.16 -9.73 0.87
CA SER A 18 1.55 -9.74 0.40
C SER A 18 2.31 -8.47 0.80
N LEU A 19 1.68 -7.28 0.70
CA LEU A 19 2.26 -6.00 1.12
C LEU A 19 2.35 -5.86 2.64
N ILE A 20 1.36 -6.36 3.38
CA ILE A 20 1.34 -6.31 4.85
C ILE A 20 2.48 -7.17 5.42
N LYS A 21 2.71 -8.34 4.84
CA LYS A 21 3.74 -9.29 5.30
C LYS A 21 5.17 -8.89 4.92
N LEU A 22 5.37 -7.86 4.09
CA LEU A 22 6.71 -7.43 3.72
C LEU A 22 7.50 -6.92 4.93
N PRO A 23 8.78 -7.28 5.06
CA PRO A 23 9.72 -6.58 5.92
C PRO A 23 9.72 -5.06 5.67
N LYS A 24 9.94 -4.28 6.74
CA LYS A 24 9.89 -2.80 6.73
C LYS A 24 10.82 -2.20 5.67
N ASP A 25 12.03 -2.73 5.54
CA ASP A 25 13.05 -2.33 4.56
C ASP A 25 12.64 -2.64 3.11
N LYS A 26 11.97 -3.79 2.88
CA LYS A 26 11.45 -4.16 1.56
C LYS A 26 10.29 -3.28 1.16
N PHE A 27 9.39 -2.96 2.09
CA PHE A 27 8.30 -2.01 1.84
C PHE A 27 8.82 -0.62 1.53
N LEU A 28 9.85 -0.15 2.27
CA LEU A 28 10.55 1.11 1.96
C LEU A 28 11.11 1.12 0.53
N SER A 29 11.64 0.00 0.05
CA SER A 29 12.15 -0.09 -1.32
C SER A 29 11.08 0.13 -2.40
N LEU A 30 9.82 -0.21 -2.10
CA LEU A 30 8.66 0.07 -2.97
C LEU A 30 8.34 1.56 -2.96
N ILE A 31 8.29 2.19 -1.78
CA ILE A 31 8.03 3.62 -1.62
C ILE A 31 9.08 4.46 -2.36
N LEU A 32 10.36 4.15 -2.14
CA LEU A 32 11.49 4.86 -2.77
C LEU A 32 11.69 4.49 -4.25
N LYS A 33 10.85 3.60 -4.82
CA LYS A 33 10.94 3.10 -6.20
C LYS A 33 12.35 2.60 -6.55
N ASN A 34 13.03 1.98 -5.60
CA ASN A 34 14.41 1.50 -5.79
C ASN A 34 14.43 0.24 -6.66
N ASN A 35 14.51 0.42 -7.98
CA ASN A 35 14.44 -0.66 -8.97
C ASN A 35 15.45 -1.79 -8.72
N LYS A 36 16.66 -1.46 -8.24
CA LYS A 36 17.70 -2.45 -7.93
C LYS A 36 17.29 -3.33 -6.75
N LYS A 37 16.85 -2.73 -5.63
CA LYS A 37 16.37 -3.47 -4.46
C LYS A 37 15.12 -4.29 -4.78
N ILE A 38 14.19 -3.73 -5.56
CA ILE A 38 12.97 -4.44 -5.99
C ILE A 38 13.31 -5.70 -6.77
N ARG A 39 14.20 -5.59 -7.78
CA ARG A 39 14.63 -6.73 -8.59
C ARG A 39 15.35 -7.79 -7.75
N ASN A 40 16.31 -7.36 -6.93
CA ASN A 40 17.11 -8.28 -6.12
C ASN A 40 16.26 -9.02 -5.06
N ASN A 41 15.17 -8.40 -4.60
CA ASN A 41 14.24 -9.01 -3.65
C ASN A 41 13.04 -9.69 -4.31
N HIS A 42 13.00 -9.79 -5.65
CA HIS A 42 11.91 -10.40 -6.42
C HIS A 42 10.52 -9.78 -6.18
N LEU A 43 10.45 -8.49 -5.85
CA LEU A 43 9.22 -7.79 -5.43
C LEU A 43 8.32 -7.31 -6.59
N HIS A 44 8.26 -8.07 -7.68
CA HIS A 44 7.59 -7.62 -8.90
C HIS A 44 6.06 -7.56 -8.75
N ILE A 45 5.48 -8.52 -8.02
CA ILE A 45 4.03 -8.58 -7.77
C ILE A 45 3.65 -7.49 -6.77
N GLU A 46 4.39 -7.37 -5.68
CA GLU A 46 4.22 -6.36 -4.65
C GLU A 46 4.35 -4.96 -5.22
N ARG A 47 5.31 -4.73 -6.13
CA ARG A 47 5.40 -3.45 -6.86
C ARG A 47 4.13 -3.16 -7.66
N ARG A 48 3.56 -4.16 -8.34
CA ARG A 48 2.32 -3.96 -9.12
C ARG A 48 1.14 -3.63 -8.22
N LEU A 49 1.00 -4.32 -7.08
CA LEU A 49 -0.02 -4.04 -6.07
C LEU A 49 0.18 -2.65 -5.46
N PHE A 50 1.39 -2.33 -5.04
CA PHE A 50 1.74 -1.03 -4.45
C PHE A 50 1.42 0.13 -5.42
N ASN A 51 1.73 -0.03 -6.71
CA ASN A 51 1.45 0.98 -7.72
C ASN A 51 -0.06 1.21 -7.99
N ARG A 52 -0.94 0.33 -7.50
CA ARG A 52 -2.40 0.52 -7.56
C ARG A 52 -2.93 1.35 -6.39
N LEU A 53 -2.14 1.54 -5.32
CA LEU A 53 -2.53 2.38 -4.20
C LEU A 53 -2.66 3.84 -4.65
N PRO A 54 -3.80 4.51 -4.41
CA PRO A 54 -3.99 5.90 -4.80
C PRO A 54 -3.01 6.82 -4.06
N GLY A 55 -2.44 7.78 -4.78
CA GLY A 55 -1.45 8.72 -4.23
C GLY A 55 -1.95 9.49 -3.00
N LYS A 56 -3.26 9.75 -2.87
CA LYS A 56 -3.83 10.39 -1.67
C LYS A 56 -3.59 9.57 -0.39
N HIS A 57 -3.74 8.25 -0.44
CA HIS A 57 -3.52 7.40 0.74
C HIS A 57 -2.03 7.26 1.05
N LEU A 58 -1.18 7.23 0.02
CA LEU A 58 0.28 7.26 0.21
C LEU A 58 0.74 8.56 0.88
N LYS A 59 0.16 9.71 0.51
CA LYS A 59 0.43 11.00 1.17
C LYS A 59 -0.04 11.01 2.63
N SER A 60 -1.21 10.45 2.94
CA SER A 60 -1.70 10.30 4.32
C SER A 60 -0.79 9.38 5.15
N TYR A 61 -0.35 8.27 4.57
CA TYR A 61 0.61 7.36 5.19
C TYR A 61 1.93 8.08 5.53
N SER A 62 2.50 8.82 4.56
CA SER A 62 3.70 9.63 4.78
C SER A 62 3.51 10.70 5.85
N THR A 63 2.37 11.40 5.83
CA THR A 63 2.01 12.39 6.86
C THR A 63 1.98 11.74 8.26
N ALA A 64 1.41 10.55 8.38
CA ALA A 64 1.33 9.84 9.66
C ALA A 64 2.69 9.34 10.17
N ILE A 65 3.64 9.04 9.28
CA ILE A 65 5.01 8.67 9.64
C ILE A 65 5.82 9.89 10.09
N VAL A 66 5.74 10.98 9.34
CA VAL A 66 6.56 12.17 9.59
C VAL A 66 6.01 13.01 10.75
N GLY A 67 4.68 13.04 10.91
CA GLY A 67 3.99 13.86 11.91
C GLY A 67 3.66 15.28 11.43
N ILE A 68 3.94 15.61 10.17
CA ILE A 68 3.53 16.87 9.52
C ILE A 68 2.87 16.56 8.17
N PRO A 69 1.98 17.43 7.66
CA PRO A 69 1.35 17.25 6.36
C PRO A 69 2.37 17.05 5.23
N TYR A 70 2.07 16.14 4.30
CA TYR A 70 2.92 15.89 3.12
C TYR A 70 3.23 17.15 2.29
N ASN A 71 2.32 18.12 2.29
CA ASN A 71 2.46 19.40 1.58
C ASN A 71 3.03 20.53 2.47
N HIS A 72 3.51 20.22 3.68
CA HIS A 72 4.16 21.18 4.55
C HIS A 72 5.55 21.55 4.01
N ASN A 73 5.98 22.80 4.22
CA ASN A 73 7.28 23.28 3.71
C ASN A 73 8.47 22.50 4.27
N ASP A 74 8.35 22.02 5.51
CA ASP A 74 9.40 21.21 6.17
C ASP A 74 9.35 19.72 5.78
N TYR A 75 8.37 19.30 4.98
CA TYR A 75 8.33 17.92 4.51
C TYR A 75 9.38 17.73 3.41
N SER A 76 10.21 16.70 3.55
CA SER A 76 11.14 16.25 2.52
C SER A 76 11.21 14.73 2.47
N ASP A 77 11.67 14.19 1.33
CA ASP A 77 11.87 12.76 1.18
C ASP A 77 12.94 12.23 2.17
N ASP A 78 13.98 13.04 2.45
CA ASP A 78 15.01 12.70 3.44
C ASP A 78 14.45 12.62 4.86
N LEU A 79 13.61 13.59 5.24
CA LEU A 79 12.91 13.58 6.53
C LEU A 79 11.98 12.37 6.64
N PHE A 80 11.27 12.02 5.56
CA PHE A 80 10.46 10.82 5.52
C PHE A 80 11.29 9.56 5.78
N VAL A 81 12.44 9.40 5.11
CA VAL A 81 13.33 8.24 5.32
C VAL A 81 13.84 8.19 6.75
N GLU A 82 14.30 9.30 7.31
CA GLU A 82 14.76 9.38 8.71
C GLU A 82 13.66 8.95 9.70
N LYS A 83 12.45 9.48 9.54
CA LYS A 83 11.30 9.13 10.40
C LYS A 83 10.85 7.69 10.21
N PHE A 84 10.86 7.20 8.97
CA PHE A 84 10.52 5.82 8.65
C PHE A 84 11.53 4.82 9.23
N GLU A 85 12.82 5.15 9.24
CA GLU A 85 13.85 4.29 9.82
C GLU A 85 13.75 4.26 11.35
N SER A 86 13.52 5.40 12.00
CA SER A 86 13.41 5.55 13.46
C SER A 86 12.11 5.02 14.07
N ILE A 87 10.99 5.02 13.33
CA ILE A 87 9.71 4.50 13.85
C ILE A 87 9.77 2.98 14.10
N SER A 88 9.11 2.52 15.16
CA SER A 88 9.05 1.09 15.48
C SER A 88 8.35 0.29 14.37
N ARG A 89 8.70 -0.99 14.26
CA ARG A 89 8.12 -1.89 13.26
C ARG A 89 6.62 -2.04 13.45
N GLU A 90 6.15 -2.13 14.69
CA GLU A 90 4.75 -2.32 15.05
C GLU A 90 3.91 -1.10 14.65
N LYS A 91 4.47 0.09 14.90
CA LYS A 91 3.79 1.34 14.56
C LYS A 91 3.73 1.54 13.04
N GLU A 92 4.82 1.29 12.32
CA GLU A 92 4.81 1.32 10.85
C GLU A 92 3.83 0.30 10.27
N LEU A 93 3.81 -0.93 10.80
CA LEU A 93 2.87 -1.96 10.36
C LEU A 93 1.41 -1.55 10.58
N SER A 94 1.10 -0.93 11.72
CA SER A 94 -0.24 -0.36 11.98
C SER A 94 -0.62 0.69 10.93
N LEU A 95 0.27 1.63 10.63
CA LEU A 95 0.03 2.66 9.60
C LEU A 95 -0.11 2.04 8.20
N ARG A 96 0.65 1.00 7.89
CA ARG A 96 0.56 0.27 6.62
C ARG A 96 -0.76 -0.49 6.48
N MET A 97 -1.27 -1.07 7.57
CA MET A 97 -2.60 -1.69 7.58
C MET A 97 -3.68 -0.64 7.36
N HIS A 98 -3.60 0.52 8.01
CA HIS A 98 -4.53 1.63 7.75
C HIS A 98 -4.50 2.08 6.28
N LEU A 99 -3.32 2.24 5.67
CA LEU A 99 -3.17 2.55 4.25
C LEU A 99 -3.96 1.60 3.34
N ILE A 100 -3.88 0.29 3.61
CA ILE A 100 -4.56 -0.73 2.80
C ILE A 100 -6.07 -0.75 3.09
N VAL A 101 -6.46 -0.64 4.36
CA VAL A 101 -7.88 -0.60 4.75
C VAL A 101 -8.58 0.63 4.18
N ASP A 102 -7.96 1.81 4.26
CA ASP A 102 -8.50 3.06 3.70
C ASP A 102 -8.64 2.98 2.17
N PHE A 103 -7.69 2.32 1.51
CA PHE A 103 -7.78 2.08 0.08
C PHE A 103 -8.98 1.20 -0.28
N VAL A 104 -9.17 0.08 0.43
CA VAL A 104 -10.26 -0.88 0.17
C VAL A 104 -11.62 -0.32 0.56
N SER A 105 -11.72 0.37 1.70
CA SER A 105 -12.97 0.97 2.18
C SER A 105 -13.40 2.19 1.35
N GLY A 106 -12.43 2.88 0.73
CA GLY A 106 -12.69 4.00 -0.17
C GLY A 106 -13.12 3.61 -1.60
N MET A 107 -13.24 2.31 -1.90
CA MET A 107 -13.67 1.83 -3.22
C MET A 107 -15.19 1.90 -3.38
N THR A 108 -15.66 2.18 -4.59
CA THR A 108 -17.05 1.95 -4.96
C THR A 108 -17.28 0.47 -5.28
N ASP A 109 -18.52 -0.02 -5.18
CA ASP A 109 -18.85 -1.42 -5.49
C ASP A 109 -18.35 -1.86 -6.87
N GLN A 110 -18.57 -1.02 -7.89
CA GLN A 110 -18.12 -1.29 -9.26
C GLN A 110 -16.59 -1.40 -9.34
N PHE A 111 -15.87 -0.48 -8.71
CA PHE A 111 -14.40 -0.49 -8.72
C PHE A 111 -13.84 -1.70 -7.96
N SER A 112 -14.43 -2.05 -6.82
CA SER A 112 -14.07 -3.25 -6.04
C SER A 112 -14.22 -4.51 -6.88
N MET A 113 -15.34 -4.67 -7.59
CA MET A 113 -15.57 -5.82 -8.47
C MET A 113 -14.54 -5.90 -9.61
N GLU A 114 -14.24 -4.77 -10.26
CA GLU A 114 -13.23 -4.70 -11.33
C GLU A 114 -11.83 -5.02 -10.81
N MET A 115 -11.46 -4.49 -9.64
CA MET A 115 -10.18 -4.78 -8.98
C MET A 115 -10.07 -6.27 -8.66
N TYR A 116 -11.11 -6.87 -8.07
CA TYR A 116 -11.12 -8.30 -7.76
C TYR A 116 -10.96 -9.17 -9.02
N GLN A 117 -11.71 -8.87 -10.09
CA GLN A 117 -11.60 -9.58 -11.36
C GLN A 117 -10.20 -9.45 -11.99
N LEU A 118 -9.61 -8.26 -11.93
CA LEU A 118 -8.25 -8.02 -12.40
C LEU A 118 -7.24 -8.86 -11.61
N LEU A 119 -7.31 -8.82 -10.28
CA LEU A 119 -6.39 -9.53 -9.39
C LEU A 119 -6.48 -11.05 -9.55
N LYS A 120 -7.68 -11.58 -9.81
CA LYS A 120 -7.91 -13.01 -10.04
C LYS A 120 -7.72 -13.43 -11.50
N GLY A 121 -7.30 -12.53 -12.39
CA GLY A 121 -7.09 -12.82 -13.82
C GLY A 121 -8.37 -13.17 -14.59
N ILE A 122 -9.54 -12.83 -14.05
CA ILE A 122 -10.85 -13.07 -14.67
C ILE A 122 -11.06 -12.10 -15.84
N LYS A 123 -10.59 -10.86 -15.68
CA LYS A 123 -10.68 -9.82 -16.70
C LYS A 123 -9.33 -9.14 -16.86
N VAL A 124 -8.57 -9.61 -17.85
CA VAL A 124 -7.30 -9.02 -18.26
C VAL A 124 -7.59 -8.17 -19.50
N LYS A 125 -7.65 -6.85 -19.34
CA LYS A 125 -7.66 -5.91 -20.48
C LYS A 125 -6.24 -5.60 -20.90
#